data_AF-A0AAX6NDA1-F1
#
_entry.id   AF-A0AAX6NDA1-F1
#
_cell.length_a   1.000
_cell.length_b   1.000
_cell.length_c   1.000
_cell.angle_alpha   90.00
_cell.angle_beta   90.00
_cell.angle_gamma   90.00
#
_symmetry.space_group_name_H-M   'P 1'
#
loop_
_entity.id
_entity.type
_entity.pdbx_description
1 polymer ?
#
loop_
_entity_poly.entity_id
_entity_poly.type
_entity_poly.pdbx_seq_one_letter_code
_entity_poly.pdbx_strand_id
1 'polypeptide(L)' 'MNTLLDPKLQQEARLEAYRNAIIIYLNENIAIYDEDEVKEKLKKICNESKLLELQKHSFFSTSIESFMKYI' A
#
# COMPACT_ATOMS: atom_id res chain seq x y z
N MET A 1 -27.16 13.91 2.11
CA MET A 1 -26.50 12.61 2.40
C MET A 1 -26.48 11.81 1.11
N ASN A 2 -25.31 11.69 0.45
CA ASN A 2 -25.06 10.72 -0.64
C ASN A 2 -23.55 10.70 -0.97
N THR A 3 -22.70 10.67 0.05
CA THR A 3 -21.24 10.68 -0.12
C THR A 3 -20.67 9.29 -0.45
N LEU A 4 -21.31 8.21 -0.01
CA LEU A 4 -20.80 6.84 -0.19
C LEU A 4 -20.96 6.27 -1.61
N LEU A 5 -21.72 6.93 -2.49
CA LEU A 5 -22.01 6.46 -3.86
C LEU A 5 -21.17 7.18 -4.93
N ASP A 6 -20.28 8.10 -4.55
CA ASP A 6 -19.37 8.72 -5.51
C ASP A 6 -18.30 7.69 -5.94
N PRO A 7 -18.26 7.28 -7.22
CA PRO A 7 -17.31 6.29 -7.70
C PRO A 7 -15.85 6.69 -7.48
N LYS A 8 -15.54 8.00 -7.49
CA LYS A 8 -14.18 8.50 -7.25
C LYS A 8 -13.80 8.38 -5.79
N LEU A 9 -14.73 8.69 -4.88
CA LEU A 9 -14.50 8.52 -3.45
C LEU A 9 -14.30 7.04 -3.11
N GLN A 10 -15.09 6.16 -3.71
CA GLN A 10 -14.94 4.71 -3.55
C GLN A 10 -13.59 4.22 -4.10
N GLN A 11 -13.14 4.76 -5.24
CA GLN A 11 -11.83 4.40 -5.80
C GLN A 11 -10.69 4.83 -4.89
N GLU A 12 -10.69 6.07 -4.39
CA GLU A 12 -9.64 6.53 -3.49
C GLU A 12 -9.63 5.73 -2.19
N ALA A 13 -10.81 5.44 -1.62
CA ALA A 13 -10.92 4.60 -0.44
C ALA A 13 -10.35 3.18 -0.67
N ARG A 14 -10.54 2.59 -1.85
CA ARG A 14 -9.91 1.31 -2.22
C ARG A 14 -8.39 1.44 -2.31
N LEU A 15 -7.88 2.46 -2.99
CA LEU A 15 -6.43 2.70 -3.09
C LEU A 15 -5.80 2.85 -1.70
N GLU A 16 -6.43 3.63 -0.82
CA GLU A 16 -5.97 3.82 0.56
C GLU A 16 -6.02 2.52 1.37
N ALA A 17 -7.06 1.71 1.21
CA ALA A 17 -7.14 0.39 1.85
C ALA A 17 -5.99 -0.53 1.44
N TYR A 18 -5.62 -0.58 0.15
CA TYR A 18 -4.46 -1.37 -0.30
C TYR A 18 -3.14 -0.83 0.25
N ARG A 19 -2.95 0.49 0.24
CA ARG A 19 -1.73 1.12 0.80
C ARG A 19 -1.59 0.79 2.29
N ASN A 20 -2.67 0.84 3.05
CA ASN A 20 -2.68 0.51 4.47
C ASN A 20 -2.40 -0.99 4.70
N ALA A 21 -2.97 -1.88 3.89
CA ALA A 21 -2.72 -3.31 4.00
C ALA A 21 -1.24 -3.66 3.74
N ILE A 22 -0.59 -2.99 2.78
CA ILE A 22 0.85 -3.13 2.53
C ILE A 22 1.65 -2.77 3.79
N ILE A 23 1.36 -1.63 4.42
CA ILE A 23 2.08 -1.20 5.63
C ILE A 23 1.90 -2.20 6.77
N ILE A 24 0.68 -2.71 6.97
CA ILE A 24 0.41 -3.73 8.00
C ILE A 24 1.29 -4.97 7.76
N TYR A 25 1.33 -5.49 6.53
CA TYR A 25 2.13 -6.67 6.22
C TYR A 25 3.63 -6.44 6.34
N LEU A 26 4.12 -5.25 6.00
CA LEU A 26 5.53 -4.91 6.23
C LEU A 26 5.84 -4.84 7.72
N ASN A 27 4.98 -4.23 8.53
CA ASN A 27 5.14 -4.16 9.98
C ASN A 27 5.09 -5.53 10.67
N GLU A 28 4.34 -6.50 10.13
CA GLU A 28 4.33 -7.88 10.63
C GLU A 28 5.61 -8.65 10.29
N ASN A 29 6.25 -8.34 9.15
CA ASN A 29 7.37 -9.13 8.63
C ASN A 29 8.75 -8.45 8.79
N ILE A 30 8.81 -7.13 8.97
CA ILE A 30 10.02 -6.32 8.96
C ILE A 30 10.02 -5.40 10.18
N ALA A 31 10.97 -5.63 11.09
CA ALA A 31 10.99 -4.95 12.38
C ALA A 31 11.37 -3.46 12.33
N ILE A 32 12.18 -3.04 11.36
CA ILE A 32 12.73 -1.68 11.31
C ILE A 32 12.80 -1.21 9.86
N TYR A 33 12.05 -0.15 9.54
CA TYR A 33 12.15 0.60 8.29
C TYR A 33 11.54 2.00 8.46
N ASP A 34 11.78 2.88 7.49
CA ASP A 34 11.14 4.21 7.44
C ASP A 34 9.72 4.09 6.87
N GLU A 35 8.73 4.00 7.76
CA GLU A 35 7.32 3.87 7.37
C GLU A 35 6.82 5.08 6.57
N ASP A 36 7.32 6.28 6.88
CA ASP A 36 6.89 7.50 6.20
C ASP A 36 7.42 7.54 4.76
N GLU A 37 8.67 7.13 4.53
CA GLU A 37 9.21 6.99 3.17
C GLU A 37 8.35 6.04 2.33
N VAL A 38 7.98 4.87 2.89
CA VAL A 38 7.16 3.88 2.19
C VAL A 38 5.78 4.43 1.89
N LYS A 39 5.13 5.09 2.85
CA LYS A 39 3.83 5.75 2.66
C LYS A 39 3.88 6.80 1.55
N GLU A 40 4.92 7.63 1.52
CA GLU A 40 5.08 8.65 0.49
C GLU A 40 5.22 8.04 -0.91
N LYS A 41 5.94 6.92 -1.05
CA LYS A 41 6.04 6.24 -2.34
C LYS A 41 4.73 5.55 -2.74
N LEU A 42 4.05 4.90 -1.80
CA LEU A 42 2.76 4.25 -2.03
C LEU A 42 1.66 5.25 -2.43
N LYS A 43 1.67 6.47 -1.87
CA LYS A 43 0.73 7.55 -2.24
C LYS A 43 0.84 7.96 -3.72
N LYS A 44 2.01 7.79 -4.34
CA LYS A 44 2.22 8.12 -5.77
C LYS A 44 1.61 7.08 -6.72
N ILE A 45 1.19 5.93 -6.20
CA ILE A 45 0.62 4.85 -7.01
C ILE A 45 -0.91 4.98 -7.04
N CYS A 46 -1.45 5.31 -8.21
CA CYS A 46 -2.90 5.39 -8.46
C CYS A 46 -3.47 4.14 -9.16
N ASN A 47 -2.61 3.17 -9.48
CA ASN A 47 -3.00 1.93 -10.16
C ASN A 47 -3.36 0.85 -9.13
N GLU A 48 -4.63 0.47 -9.09
CA GLU A 48 -5.16 -0.54 -8.15
C GLU A 48 -4.47 -1.91 -8.32
N SER A 49 -4.25 -2.35 -9.57
CA SER A 49 -3.57 -3.62 -9.84
C SER A 49 -2.12 -3.63 -9.34
N LYS A 50 -1.39 -2.52 -9.50
CA LYS A 50 -0.01 -2.40 -8.97
C LYS A 50 -0.01 -2.48 -7.45
N LEU A 51 -0.97 -1.84 -6.77
CA LEU A 51 -1.09 -1.92 -5.31
C LEU A 51 -1.44 -3.35 -4.84
N LEU A 52 -2.27 -4.07 -5.57
CA LEU A 52 -2.62 -5.45 -5.25
C LEU A 52 -1.43 -6.40 -5.42
N GLU A 53 -0.59 -6.19 -6.44
CA GLU A 53 0.68 -6.90 -6.59
C GLU A 53 1.64 -6.59 -5.43
N LEU A 54 1.81 -5.30 -5.09
CA LEU A 54 2.64 -4.87 -3.98
C LEU A 54 2.16 -5.42 -2.64
N GLN A 55 0.86 -5.51 -2.42
CA GLN A 55 0.28 -6.14 -1.24
C GLN A 55 0.72 -7.60 -1.12
N LYS A 56 0.63 -8.38 -2.21
CA LYS A 56 1.13 -9.77 -2.22
C LYS A 56 2.63 -9.82 -1.95
N HIS A 57 3.41 -8.92 -2.54
CA HIS A 57 4.85 -8.87 -2.30
C HIS A 57 5.19 -8.50 -0.85
N SER A 58 4.47 -7.56 -0.24
CA SER A 58 4.70 -7.15 1.15
C SER A 58 4.47 -8.28 2.14
N PHE A 59 3.49 -9.16 1.87
CA PHE A 59 3.21 -10.33 2.68
C PHE A 59 4.38 -11.35 2.71
N PHE A 60 5.15 -11.46 1.63
CA PHE A 60 6.30 -12.36 1.54
C PHE A 60 7.66 -11.65 1.74
N SER A 61 7.65 -10.34 1.95
CA SER A 61 8.89 -9.56 2.04
C SER A 61 9.50 -9.68 3.42
N THR A 62 10.72 -10.20 3.48
CA THR A 62 11.52 -10.30 4.72
C THR A 62 12.54 -9.17 4.87
N SER A 63 12.64 -8.28 3.87
CA SER A 63 13.53 -7.12 3.87
C SER A 63 12.86 -5.95 3.18
N ILE A 64 12.99 -4.77 3.77
CA ILE A 64 12.47 -3.53 3.19
C ILE A 64 13.19 -3.19 1.87
N GLU A 65 14.49 -3.46 1.77
CA GLU A 65 15.27 -3.18 0.57
C GLU A 65 14.78 -3.99 -0.63
N SER A 66 14.41 -5.25 -0.40
CA SER A 66 13.81 -6.11 -1.42
C SER A 66 12.46 -5.60 -1.86
N PHE A 67 11.62 -5.16 -0.91
CA PHE A 67 10.32 -4.59 -1.21
C PHE A 67 10.40 -3.27 -1.99
N MET A 68 11.30 -2.38 -1.59
CA MET A 68 11.48 -1.05 -2.18
C MET A 68 11.97 -1.09 -3.63
N LYS A 69 12.54 -2.21 -4.11
CA LYS A 69 12.86 -2.40 -5.53
C LYS A 69 11.63 -2.51 -6.43
N TYR A 70 10.46 -2.83 -5.87
CA TYR A 70 9.22 -3.03 -6.61
C TYR A 70 8.29 -1.80 -6.63
N ILE A 71 8.61 -0.77 -5.84
CA ILE A 71 7.80 0.46 -5.72
C ILE A 71 8.36 1.55 -6.62
#